data_AF-A0A293LV91-F1
#
_entry.id   AF-A0A293LV91-F1
#
_cell.length_a   1.000
_cell.length_b   1.000
_cell.length_c   1.000
_cell.angle_alpha   90.00
_cell.angle_beta   90.00
_cell.angle_gamma   90.00
#
_symmetry.space_group_name_H-M   'P 1'
#
loop_
_entity.id
_entity.type
_entity.pdbx_description
1 polymer ?
#
loop_
_entity_poly.entity_id
_entity_poly.type
_entity_poly.pdbx_seq_one_letter_code
_entity_poly.pdbx_strand_id
1 'polypeptide(L)'
;MLWDVYKKVPAVHVIGNILWFPDQFLLLQMPQVIKALDKKAQDVVKSQRLSFLQQKAASLPKDIQCLYGHVTTWLVRMESCFRDTEKLLEDLNRKCNILLQGVYLAWYISNQVTTIMNLHVALAKPMTKTSVLLLCKMIEMMKAIEAMFHRQTVKICDCIIHVVQHLSYTALFAIHSAKKRLVSDKKYSERKLDVLSALVLTEKCLNGPGTKERRLVIHLAMAVGVQLKNLKDDEMSTFTTIMKKLDLISELHEKLRESCDCSFLYWHRVVFPTFLDDLYRSAVDGHRLHYIFAALRDCAGPIGTTKHDSPQHILNGFKQEVFSQLKENFLDQLCRDIETDLRLQTHLHLQLDDRNPFNIGLKDFVQLVNIRPIKFFDRVINIKAHIEHYLDKTFYNLTTVALHDWKTYGEMRSLARQKYGLVTVEAHLPSQTLEQGLDVLEIMRNIHVFVSRYLYNLNNQISDFYRTDQQ
;
A
#
# COMPACT_ATOMS: atom_id res chain seq x y z
N MET A 1 38.34 9.49 -0.75
CA MET A 1 38.78 8.08 -0.85
C MET A 1 37.57 7.16 -0.97
N LEU A 2 37.75 5.89 -1.37
CA LEU A 2 36.68 4.89 -1.37
C LEU A 2 36.03 4.72 0.02
N TRP A 3 36.80 4.95 1.10
CA TRP A 3 36.29 4.96 2.47
C TRP A 3 35.20 6.01 2.71
N ASP A 4 35.25 7.18 2.05
CA ASP A 4 34.28 8.27 2.29
C ASP A 4 32.88 7.99 1.73
N VAL A 5 32.66 6.84 1.08
CA VAL A 5 31.36 6.47 0.50
C VAL A 5 30.25 6.46 1.56
N TYR A 6 30.55 6.09 2.81
CA TYR A 6 29.57 6.08 3.91
C TYR A 6 28.92 7.45 4.15
N LYS A 7 29.59 8.56 3.79
CA LYS A 7 29.07 9.93 3.94
C LYS A 7 27.88 10.19 3.01
N LYS A 8 27.86 9.55 1.84
CA LYS A 8 26.79 9.69 0.84
C LYS A 8 25.79 8.54 0.91
N VAL A 9 26.28 7.32 1.14
CA VAL A 9 25.49 6.09 1.15
C VAL A 9 25.68 5.40 2.50
N PRO A 10 24.78 5.64 3.48
CA PRO A 10 24.95 5.12 4.84
C PRO A 10 24.73 3.61 4.93
N ALA A 11 23.93 3.06 4.01
CA ALA A 11 23.64 1.65 3.83
C ALA A 11 23.02 1.43 2.44
N VAL A 12 23.06 0.19 1.94
CA VAL A 12 22.34 -0.25 0.75
C VAL A 12 21.40 -1.37 1.15
N HIS A 13 20.12 -1.23 0.83
CA HIS A 13 19.14 -2.30 1.00
C HIS A 13 19.39 -3.41 -0.02
N VAL A 14 19.46 -4.65 0.44
CA VAL A 14 19.69 -5.82 -0.43
C VAL A 14 18.39 -6.59 -0.61
N ILE A 15 17.85 -7.16 0.47
CA ILE A 15 16.62 -7.93 0.46
C ILE A 15 16.01 -7.96 1.86
N GLY A 16 14.68 -7.84 1.94
CA GLY A 16 13.96 -7.86 3.22
C GLY A 16 14.47 -6.84 4.23
N ASN A 17 14.95 -7.31 5.37
CA ASN A 17 15.55 -6.47 6.42
C ASN A 17 17.09 -6.39 6.38
N ILE A 18 17.73 -6.96 5.36
CA ILE A 18 19.18 -7.03 5.25
C ILE A 18 19.72 -5.75 4.62
N LEU A 19 20.64 -5.10 5.34
CA LEU A 19 21.43 -3.97 4.86
C LEU A 19 22.87 -4.39 4.61
N TRP A 20 23.42 -3.90 3.50
CA TRP A 20 24.84 -3.95 3.21
C TRP A 20 25.49 -2.60 3.55
N PHE A 21 26.64 -2.67 4.22
CA PHE A 21 27.38 -1.49 4.68
C PHE A 21 28.72 -1.41 3.93
N PRO A 22 28.95 -0.34 3.13
CA PRO A 22 30.19 -0.19 2.37
C PRO A 22 31.43 -0.20 3.26
N ASP A 23 31.36 0.43 4.43
CA ASP A 23 32.46 0.48 5.40
C ASP A 23 32.83 -0.92 5.91
N GLN A 24 31.84 -1.73 6.28
CA GLN A 24 32.09 -3.10 6.77
C GLN A 24 32.68 -3.98 5.67
N PHE A 25 32.21 -3.84 4.44
CA PHE A 25 32.76 -4.58 3.30
C PHE A 25 34.23 -4.21 3.04
N LEU A 26 34.57 -2.92 3.06
CA LEU A 26 35.95 -2.47 2.87
C LEU A 26 36.87 -2.95 4.00
N LEU A 27 36.39 -2.95 5.25
CA LEU A 27 37.14 -3.51 6.37
C LEU A 27 37.43 -5.02 6.15
N LEU A 28 36.44 -5.78 5.69
CA LEU A 28 36.59 -7.23 5.47
C LEU A 28 37.52 -7.56 4.30
N GLN A 29 37.36 -6.86 3.16
CA GLN A 29 38.06 -7.21 1.91
C GLN A 29 39.41 -6.50 1.74
N MET A 30 39.66 -5.42 2.48
CA MET A 30 40.89 -4.63 2.38
C MET A 30 41.54 -4.42 3.77
N PRO A 31 42.05 -5.49 4.42
CA PRO A 31 42.66 -5.39 5.75
C PRO A 31 43.92 -4.49 5.79
N GLN A 32 44.57 -4.24 4.66
CA GLN A 32 45.68 -3.28 4.56
C GLN A 32 45.21 -1.83 4.75
N VAL A 33 43.98 -1.51 4.34
CA VAL A 33 43.36 -0.19 4.51
C VAL A 33 43.03 0.06 5.99
N ILE A 34 42.75 -1.00 6.77
CA ILE A 34 42.57 -0.91 8.23
C ILE A 34 43.84 -0.39 8.91
N LYS A 35 45.02 -0.87 8.49
CA LYS A 35 46.30 -0.45 9.09
C LYS A 35 46.59 1.04 8.86
N ALA A 36 46.02 1.63 7.82
CA ALA A 36 46.11 3.06 7.52
C ALA A 36 44.97 3.90 8.12
N LEU A 37 43.95 3.27 8.72
CA LEU A 37 42.79 3.93 9.31
C LEU A 37 42.86 3.87 10.84
N ASP A 38 42.99 5.03 11.47
CA ASP A 38 42.92 5.14 12.93
C ASP A 38 41.56 4.69 13.47
N LYS A 39 41.53 4.16 14.69
CA LYS A 39 40.31 3.71 15.39
C LYS A 39 39.23 4.80 15.44
N LYS A 40 39.65 6.07 15.57
CA LYS A 40 38.77 7.25 15.49
C LYS A 40 38.01 7.33 14.17
N ALA A 41 38.67 7.05 13.04
CA ALA A 41 38.04 7.10 11.72
C ALA A 41 36.96 6.03 11.55
N GLN A 42 37.08 4.88 12.23
CA GLN A 42 36.07 3.82 12.24
C GLN A 42 34.86 4.20 13.12
N ASP A 43 35.10 4.80 14.29
CA ASP A 43 34.03 5.24 15.19
C ASP A 43 33.19 6.40 14.59
N VAL A 44 33.82 7.26 13.79
CA VAL A 44 33.12 8.31 13.03
C VAL A 44 32.06 7.73 12.10
N VAL A 45 32.30 6.57 11.48
CA VAL A 45 31.30 5.95 10.57
C VAL A 45 30.04 5.54 11.34
N LYS A 46 30.21 4.94 12.52
CA LYS A 46 29.08 4.54 13.38
C LYS A 46 28.29 5.77 13.85
N SER A 47 29.00 6.81 14.30
CA SER A 47 28.39 8.08 14.71
C SER A 47 27.65 8.77 13.55
N GLN A 48 28.25 8.81 12.37
CA GLN A 48 27.64 9.38 11.17
C GLN A 48 26.35 8.65 10.79
N ARG A 49 26.29 7.33 10.92
CA ARG A 49 25.08 6.54 10.62
C ARG A 49 23.94 6.85 11.59
N LEU A 50 24.26 7.01 12.87
CA LEU A 50 23.29 7.44 13.90
C LEU A 50 22.79 8.86 13.63
N SER A 51 23.71 9.79 13.32
CA SER A 51 23.40 11.17 12.97
C SER A 51 22.52 11.25 11.72
N PHE A 52 22.82 10.46 10.68
CA PHE A 52 22.01 10.35 9.47
C PHE A 52 20.57 9.92 9.79
N LEU A 53 20.39 8.88 10.62
CA LEU A 53 19.06 8.42 10.99
C LEU A 53 18.28 9.49 11.76
N GLN A 54 18.94 10.18 12.70
CA GLN A 54 18.32 11.27 13.48
C GLN A 54 17.92 12.46 12.58
N GLN A 55 18.80 12.88 11.68
CA GLN A 55 18.52 13.96 10.72
C GLN A 55 17.36 13.58 9.80
N LYS A 56 17.34 12.34 9.30
CA LYS A 56 16.25 11.84 8.46
C LYS A 56 14.93 11.74 9.21
N ALA A 57 14.94 11.27 10.44
CA ALA A 57 13.73 11.23 11.26
C ALA A 57 13.15 12.64 11.49
N ALA A 58 14.02 13.66 11.67
CA ALA A 58 13.61 15.05 11.85
C ALA A 58 13.11 15.70 10.55
N SER A 59 13.73 15.41 9.39
CA SER A 59 13.31 15.96 8.09
C SER A 59 12.11 15.25 7.46
N LEU A 60 11.81 14.02 7.90
CA LEU A 60 10.80 13.14 7.31
C LEU A 60 9.43 13.81 7.06
N PRO A 61 8.85 14.60 7.98
CA PRO A 61 7.56 15.26 7.71
C PRO A 61 7.61 16.22 6.51
N LYS A 62 8.68 17.01 6.41
CA LYS A 62 8.90 17.97 5.32
C LYS A 62 9.16 17.24 3.99
N ASP A 63 9.97 16.18 4.05
CA ASP A 63 10.29 15.36 2.88
C ASP A 63 9.02 14.73 2.29
N ILE A 64 8.12 14.23 3.14
CA ILE A 64 6.84 13.64 2.72
C ILE A 64 5.90 14.67 2.13
N GLN A 65 5.79 15.87 2.71
CA GLN A 65 4.95 16.92 2.15
C GLN A 65 5.42 17.30 0.73
N CYS A 66 6.74 17.41 0.54
CA CYS A 66 7.33 17.67 -0.76
C CYS A 66 7.07 16.53 -1.76
N LEU A 67 7.28 15.27 -1.33
CA LEU A 67 7.00 14.10 -2.15
C LEU A 67 5.53 13.98 -2.52
N TYR A 68 4.62 14.25 -1.59
CA TYR A 68 3.19 14.23 -1.84
C TYR A 68 2.81 15.24 -2.93
N GLY A 69 3.35 16.47 -2.88
CA GLY A 69 3.16 17.47 -3.94
C GLY A 69 3.69 17.00 -5.30
N HIS A 70 4.88 16.38 -5.33
CA HIS A 70 5.45 15.83 -6.58
C HIS A 70 4.63 14.67 -7.15
N VAL A 71 4.21 13.72 -6.30
CA VAL A 71 3.44 12.55 -6.70
C VAL A 71 2.05 12.96 -7.20
N THR A 72 1.34 13.82 -6.46
CA THR A 72 0.03 14.33 -6.90
C THR A 72 0.11 15.09 -8.21
N THR A 73 1.09 15.98 -8.36
CA THR A 73 1.35 16.69 -9.62
C THR A 73 1.63 15.70 -10.77
N TRP A 74 2.44 14.67 -10.51
CA TRP A 74 2.73 13.64 -11.49
C TRP A 74 1.50 12.81 -11.87
N LEU A 75 0.66 12.42 -10.90
CA LEU A 75 -0.58 11.66 -11.13
C LEU A 75 -1.52 12.41 -12.09
N VAL A 76 -1.73 13.72 -11.86
CA VAL A 76 -2.54 14.57 -12.74
C VAL A 76 -1.93 14.68 -14.14
N ARG A 77 -0.61 14.90 -14.22
CA ARG A 77 0.10 14.97 -15.51
C ARG A 77 -0.02 13.65 -16.28
N MET A 78 0.16 12.52 -15.61
CA MET A 78 0.05 11.18 -16.20
C MET A 78 -1.36 10.90 -16.72
N GLU A 79 -2.41 11.32 -15.99
CA GLU A 79 -3.80 11.16 -16.43
C GLU A 79 -4.11 11.98 -17.70
N SER A 80 -3.51 13.17 -17.82
CA SER A 80 -3.63 14.05 -19.01
C SER A 80 -2.64 13.74 -20.14
N CYS A 81 -1.65 12.86 -19.90
CA CYS A 81 -0.50 12.68 -20.78
C CYS A 81 -0.86 12.10 -22.15
N PHE A 82 -1.89 11.27 -22.22
CA PHE A 82 -2.30 10.56 -23.44
C PHE A 82 -3.36 11.30 -24.26
N ARG A 83 -3.53 12.61 -24.04
CA ARG A 83 -4.31 13.45 -24.95
C ARG A 83 -3.43 13.83 -26.14
N ASP A 84 -3.98 13.74 -27.34
CA ASP A 84 -3.27 14.05 -28.57
C ASP A 84 -2.89 15.53 -28.62
N THR A 85 -1.70 15.79 -29.14
CA THR A 85 -1.19 17.15 -29.39
C THR A 85 -0.74 17.23 -30.85
N GLU A 86 -0.82 18.42 -31.45
CA GLU A 86 -0.50 18.65 -32.87
C GLU A 86 0.94 18.28 -33.25
N LYS A 87 1.88 18.24 -32.29
CA LYS A 87 3.31 17.95 -32.51
C LYS A 87 3.73 16.56 -32.01
N LEU A 88 3.72 15.58 -32.90
CA LEU A 88 4.02 14.16 -32.58
C LEU A 88 5.38 13.93 -31.87
N LEU A 89 6.47 14.55 -32.33
CA LEU A 89 7.82 14.32 -31.78
C LEU A 89 7.99 14.91 -30.37
N GLU A 90 7.50 16.13 -30.14
CA GLU A 90 7.51 16.75 -28.81
C GLU A 90 6.65 15.94 -27.84
N ASP A 91 5.54 15.40 -28.33
CA ASP A 91 4.63 14.57 -27.56
C ASP A 91 5.24 13.23 -27.12
N LEU A 92 5.95 12.52 -28.00
CA LEU A 92 6.63 11.27 -27.65
C LEU A 92 7.72 11.48 -26.60
N ASN A 93 8.50 12.57 -26.69
CA ASN A 93 9.48 12.90 -25.66
C ASN A 93 8.82 13.26 -24.32
N ARG A 94 7.72 14.01 -24.35
CA ARG A 94 6.93 14.35 -23.16
C ARG A 94 6.40 13.09 -22.48
N LYS A 95 5.78 12.19 -23.25
CA LYS A 95 5.26 10.89 -22.80
C LYS A 95 6.38 10.05 -22.18
N CYS A 96 7.52 9.91 -22.86
CA CYS A 96 8.70 9.22 -22.34
C CYS A 96 9.14 9.77 -20.98
N ASN A 97 9.32 11.10 -20.87
CA ASN A 97 9.79 11.72 -19.65
C ASN A 97 8.78 11.55 -18.48
N ILE A 98 7.47 11.61 -18.73
CA ILE A 98 6.45 11.40 -17.69
C ILE A 98 6.47 9.94 -17.19
N LEU A 99 6.60 8.96 -18.08
CA LEU A 99 6.72 7.55 -17.69
C LEU A 99 7.98 7.32 -16.84
N LEU A 100 9.13 7.83 -17.28
CA LEU A 100 10.38 7.71 -16.52
C LEU A 100 10.34 8.45 -15.19
N GLN A 101 9.69 9.61 -15.12
CA GLN A 101 9.50 10.35 -13.88
C GLN A 101 8.70 9.52 -12.86
N GLY A 102 7.67 8.79 -13.30
CA GLY A 102 6.88 7.92 -12.42
C GLY A 102 7.71 6.80 -11.80
N VAL A 103 8.51 6.11 -12.63
CA VAL A 103 9.44 5.07 -12.17
C VAL A 103 10.46 5.64 -11.21
N TYR A 104 11.04 6.81 -11.52
CA TYR A 104 12.01 7.47 -10.65
C TYR A 104 11.40 7.85 -9.28
N LEU A 105 10.18 8.39 -9.27
CA LEU A 105 9.48 8.72 -8.02
C LEU A 105 9.23 7.46 -7.18
N ALA A 106 8.75 6.38 -7.79
CA ALA A 106 8.54 5.10 -7.10
C ALA A 106 9.85 4.57 -6.52
N TRP A 107 10.92 4.51 -7.32
CA TRP A 107 12.23 4.05 -6.90
C TRP A 107 12.79 4.90 -5.74
N TYR A 108 12.68 6.22 -5.84
CA TYR A 108 13.14 7.14 -4.79
C TYR A 108 12.39 6.90 -3.48
N ILE A 109 11.07 6.79 -3.54
CA ILE A 109 10.22 6.52 -2.37
C ILE A 109 10.57 5.17 -1.75
N SER A 110 10.66 4.11 -2.56
CA SER A 110 11.03 2.76 -2.12
C SER A 110 12.36 2.77 -1.38
N ASN A 111 13.40 3.37 -1.99
CA ASN A 111 14.72 3.44 -1.39
C ASN A 111 14.73 4.24 -0.08
N GLN A 112 13.96 5.33 0.03
CA GLN A 112 13.83 6.05 1.31
C GLN A 112 13.17 5.18 2.38
N VAL A 113 12.05 4.52 2.06
CA VAL A 113 11.30 3.69 3.02
C VAL A 113 12.13 2.52 3.49
N THR A 114 12.71 1.73 2.57
CA THR A 114 13.52 0.55 2.93
C THR A 114 14.77 0.94 3.70
N THR A 115 15.45 2.03 3.32
CA THR A 115 16.64 2.51 4.02
C THR A 115 16.32 2.95 5.44
N ILE A 116 15.28 3.77 5.65
CA ILE A 116 14.92 4.29 6.98
C ILE A 116 14.47 3.13 7.89
N MET A 117 13.54 2.30 7.42
CA MET A 117 12.99 1.20 8.22
C MET A 117 14.08 0.19 8.61
N ASN A 118 14.92 -0.21 7.66
CA ASN A 118 15.96 -1.19 7.94
C ASN A 118 17.11 -0.60 8.77
N LEU A 119 17.39 0.70 8.68
CA LEU A 119 18.37 1.36 9.56
C LEU A 119 17.89 1.38 11.02
N HIS A 120 16.59 1.59 11.26
CA HIS A 120 16.01 1.47 12.61
C HIS A 120 16.23 0.06 13.19
N VAL A 121 16.02 -0.99 12.38
CA VAL A 121 16.29 -2.37 12.77
C VAL A 121 17.78 -2.62 13.01
N ALA A 122 18.63 -2.27 12.05
CA ALA A 122 20.08 -2.53 12.13
C ALA A 122 20.79 -1.77 13.26
N LEU A 123 20.28 -0.59 13.64
CA LEU A 123 20.82 0.22 14.74
C LEU A 123 20.11 -0.05 16.08
N ALA A 124 19.13 -0.95 16.11
CA ALA A 124 18.27 -1.20 17.27
C ALA A 124 17.70 0.09 17.89
N LYS A 125 17.22 1.00 17.03
CA LYS A 125 16.59 2.27 17.44
C LYS A 125 15.10 2.22 17.13
N PRO A 126 14.21 2.40 18.12
CA PRO A 126 12.77 2.35 17.87
C PRO A 126 12.32 3.49 16.95
N MET A 127 11.30 3.21 16.14
CA MET A 127 10.59 4.24 15.37
C MET A 127 9.51 4.88 16.25
N THR A 128 9.32 6.20 16.12
CA THR A 128 8.16 6.85 16.73
C THR A 128 6.89 6.50 15.96
N LYS A 129 5.72 6.52 16.62
CA LYS A 129 4.43 6.31 15.95
C LYS A 129 4.26 7.25 14.75
N THR A 130 4.61 8.52 14.91
CA THR A 130 4.57 9.53 13.85
C THR A 130 5.43 9.13 12.65
N SER A 131 6.68 8.69 12.89
CA SER A 131 7.56 8.22 11.82
C SER A 131 6.98 7.01 11.07
N VAL A 132 6.37 6.05 11.79
CA VAL A 132 5.72 4.88 11.17
C VAL A 132 4.57 5.33 10.25
N LEU A 133 3.68 6.21 10.72
CA LEU A 133 2.55 6.69 9.93
C LEU A 133 2.99 7.49 8.70
N LEU A 134 4.06 8.27 8.84
CA LEU A 134 4.70 8.98 7.74
C LEU A 134 5.28 8.02 6.69
N LEU A 135 5.94 6.93 7.11
CA LEU A 135 6.41 5.88 6.20
C LEU A 135 5.24 5.12 5.54
N CYS A 136 4.12 4.90 6.23
CA CYS A 136 2.90 4.36 5.62
C CYS A 136 2.40 5.25 4.48
N LYS A 137 2.38 6.57 4.66
CA LYS A 137 2.02 7.51 3.57
C LYS A 137 2.95 7.41 2.36
N MET A 138 4.24 7.13 2.58
CA MET A 138 5.19 6.87 1.49
C MET A 138 4.84 5.58 0.73
N ILE A 139 4.51 4.51 1.45
CA ILE A 139 4.05 3.24 0.85
C ILE A 139 2.75 3.45 0.06
N GLU A 140 1.81 4.21 0.62
CA GLU A 140 0.57 4.58 -0.07
C GLU A 140 0.84 5.33 -1.37
N MET A 141 1.72 6.34 -1.36
CA MET A 141 2.12 7.07 -2.58
C MET A 141 2.74 6.14 -3.63
N MET A 142 3.59 5.21 -3.21
CA MET A 142 4.22 4.24 -4.11
C MET A 142 3.17 3.33 -4.77
N LYS A 143 2.19 2.84 -3.99
CA LYS A 143 1.08 2.02 -4.51
C LYS A 143 0.11 2.83 -5.36
N ALA A 144 -0.05 4.12 -5.10
CA ALA A 144 -0.82 5.02 -5.96
C ALA A 144 -0.14 5.21 -7.33
N ILE A 145 1.20 5.32 -7.37
CA ILE A 145 1.96 5.36 -8.63
C ILE A 145 1.71 4.07 -9.43
N GLU A 146 1.88 2.90 -8.80
CA GLU A 146 1.63 1.60 -9.44
C GLU A 146 0.20 1.49 -9.97
N ALA A 147 -0.80 1.89 -9.17
CA ALA A 147 -2.20 1.88 -9.57
C ALA A 147 -2.48 2.80 -10.77
N MET A 148 -1.80 3.95 -10.89
CA MET A 148 -1.94 4.85 -12.03
C MET A 148 -1.40 4.22 -13.32
N PHE A 149 -0.24 3.57 -13.27
CA PHE A 149 0.29 2.81 -14.42
C PHE A 149 -0.66 1.68 -14.81
N HIS A 150 -1.19 0.94 -13.83
CA HIS A 150 -2.19 -0.09 -14.09
C HIS A 150 -3.44 0.48 -14.76
N ARG A 151 -3.97 1.60 -14.26
CA ARG A 151 -5.16 2.26 -14.83
C ARG A 151 -4.94 2.73 -16.28
N GLN A 152 -3.74 3.16 -16.65
CA GLN A 152 -3.42 3.64 -17.99
C GLN A 152 -2.74 2.58 -18.87
N THR A 153 -2.70 1.30 -18.46
CA THR A 153 -1.87 0.26 -19.11
C THR A 153 -2.13 0.14 -20.61
N VAL A 154 -3.39 0.15 -21.05
CA VAL A 154 -3.74 0.07 -22.48
C VAL A 154 -3.08 1.19 -23.28
N LYS A 155 -3.22 2.44 -22.82
CA LYS A 155 -2.63 3.61 -23.50
C LYS A 155 -1.10 3.61 -23.46
N ILE A 156 -0.51 3.10 -22.38
CA ILE A 156 0.94 2.94 -22.26
C ILE A 156 1.44 1.93 -23.30
N CYS A 157 0.77 0.77 -23.42
CA CYS A 157 1.13 -0.26 -24.39
C CYS A 157 1.12 0.26 -25.83
N ASP A 158 0.10 1.03 -26.20
CA ASP A 158 0.01 1.63 -27.55
C ASP A 158 1.15 2.63 -27.79
N CYS A 159 1.48 3.43 -26.78
CA CYS A 159 2.49 4.49 -26.90
C CYS A 159 3.94 3.97 -26.87
N ILE A 160 4.22 2.89 -26.13
CA ILE A 160 5.59 2.51 -25.78
C ILE A 160 6.42 2.16 -27.02
N ILE A 161 5.79 1.55 -28.03
CA ILE A 161 6.43 1.16 -29.29
C ILE A 161 6.90 2.42 -30.05
N HIS A 162 6.06 3.45 -30.11
CA HIS A 162 6.41 4.71 -30.76
C HIS A 162 7.51 5.47 -30.01
N VAL A 163 7.51 5.43 -28.68
CA VAL A 163 8.58 6.03 -27.86
C VAL A 163 9.91 5.31 -28.10
N VAL A 164 9.91 3.97 -28.10
CA VAL A 164 11.10 3.16 -28.41
C VAL A 164 11.63 3.50 -29.80
N GLN A 165 10.75 3.54 -30.81
CA GLN A 165 11.14 3.89 -32.18
C GLN A 165 11.73 5.30 -32.28
N HIS A 166 11.13 6.29 -31.63
CA HIS A 166 11.66 7.66 -31.58
C HIS A 166 13.05 7.68 -30.95
N LEU A 167 13.23 7.05 -29.78
CA LEU A 167 14.52 7.04 -29.09
C LEU A 167 15.61 6.35 -29.94
N SER A 168 15.29 5.21 -30.55
CA SER A 168 16.19 4.52 -31.47
C SER A 168 16.58 5.40 -32.67
N TYR A 169 15.62 6.10 -33.27
CA TYR A 169 15.88 7.04 -34.36
C TYR A 169 16.79 8.20 -33.94
N THR A 170 16.57 8.75 -32.75
CA THR A 170 17.41 9.84 -32.23
C THR A 170 18.84 9.37 -31.96
N ALA A 171 18.99 8.14 -31.45
CA ALA A 171 20.31 7.51 -31.24
C ALA A 171 21.05 7.27 -32.57
N LEU A 172 20.33 6.87 -33.63
CA LEU A 172 20.90 6.62 -34.95
C LEU A 172 21.59 7.85 -35.56
N PHE A 173 21.06 9.05 -35.32
CA PHE A 173 21.66 10.29 -35.83
C PHE A 173 23.12 10.47 -35.36
N ALA A 174 23.40 10.19 -34.08
CA ALA A 174 24.76 10.25 -33.53
C ALA A 174 25.69 9.21 -34.19
N ILE A 175 25.18 8.00 -34.43
CA ILE A 175 25.92 6.92 -35.08
C ILE A 175 26.22 7.24 -36.54
N HIS A 176 25.26 7.79 -37.28
CA HIS A 176 25.45 8.22 -38.67
C HIS A 176 26.49 9.33 -38.79
N SER A 177 26.45 10.31 -37.88
CA SER A 177 27.45 11.39 -37.80
C SER A 177 28.86 10.83 -37.59
N ALA A 178 29.03 9.90 -36.65
CA ALA A 178 30.31 9.24 -36.36
C ALA A 178 30.82 8.39 -37.54
N LYS A 179 29.92 7.63 -38.18
CA LYS A 179 30.24 6.80 -39.35
C LYS A 179 30.72 7.66 -40.52
N LYS A 180 30.03 8.77 -40.83
CA LYS A 180 30.40 9.68 -41.92
C LYS A 180 31.80 10.27 -41.71
N ARG A 181 32.16 10.63 -40.48
CA ARG A 181 33.51 11.12 -40.15
C ARG A 181 34.58 10.05 -40.38
N LEU A 182 34.34 8.81 -39.95
CA LEU A 182 35.28 7.72 -40.17
C LEU A 182 35.48 7.35 -41.64
N VAL A 183 34.41 7.36 -42.43
CA VAL A 183 34.47 7.06 -43.88
C VAL A 183 35.15 8.17 -44.65
N SER A 184 35.03 9.44 -44.21
CA SER A 184 35.66 10.57 -44.89
C SER A 184 37.19 10.57 -44.82
N ASP A 185 37.76 9.95 -43.78
CA ASP A 185 39.19 9.76 -43.68
C ASP A 185 39.64 8.61 -44.60
N LYS A 186 40.56 8.89 -45.53
CA LYS A 186 41.03 7.90 -46.53
C LYS A 186 42.10 6.95 -45.99
N LYS A 187 42.65 7.19 -44.79
CA LYS A 187 43.68 6.33 -44.22
C LYS A 187 43.09 5.00 -43.75
N TYR A 188 43.67 3.90 -44.22
CA TYR A 188 43.31 2.55 -43.79
C TYR A 188 44.01 2.18 -42.47
N SER A 189 43.28 1.47 -41.60
CA SER A 189 43.82 0.85 -40.38
C SER A 189 42.87 -0.26 -39.95
N GLU A 190 43.39 -1.40 -39.48
CA GLU A 190 42.58 -2.50 -38.93
C GLU A 190 41.69 -2.02 -37.78
N ARG A 191 42.23 -1.22 -36.86
CA ARG A 191 41.45 -0.61 -35.76
C ARG A 191 40.27 0.22 -36.26
N LYS A 192 40.43 0.88 -37.40
CA LYS A 192 39.36 1.67 -38.01
C LYS A 192 38.29 0.79 -38.64
N LEU A 193 38.67 -0.33 -39.25
CA LEU A 193 37.74 -1.32 -39.76
C LEU A 193 36.90 -1.92 -38.62
N ASP A 194 37.52 -2.24 -37.49
CA ASP A 194 36.83 -2.76 -36.30
C ASP A 194 35.81 -1.76 -35.75
N VAL A 195 36.23 -0.50 -35.57
CA VAL A 195 35.36 0.58 -35.10
C VAL A 195 34.20 0.84 -36.07
N LEU A 196 34.46 0.84 -37.38
CA LEU A 196 33.42 1.01 -38.38
C LEU A 196 32.42 -0.16 -38.35
N SER A 197 32.91 -1.39 -38.21
CA SER A 197 32.09 -2.59 -38.10
C SER A 197 31.22 -2.56 -36.84
N ALA A 198 31.76 -2.10 -35.73
CA ALA A 198 31.03 -1.89 -34.48
C ALA A 198 29.91 -0.85 -34.63
N LEU A 199 30.16 0.29 -35.30
CA LEU A 199 29.12 1.29 -35.57
C LEU A 199 28.02 0.76 -36.50
N VAL A 200 28.38 -0.03 -37.52
CA VAL A 200 27.40 -0.69 -38.40
C VAL A 200 26.55 -1.69 -37.64
N LEU A 201 27.15 -2.44 -36.70
CA LEU A 201 26.42 -3.35 -35.83
C LEU A 201 25.42 -2.57 -34.93
N THR A 202 25.85 -1.48 -34.31
CA THR A 202 24.98 -0.59 -33.53
C THR A 202 23.81 -0.07 -34.36
N GLU A 203 24.06 0.39 -35.59
CA GLU A 203 23.02 0.87 -36.51
C GLU A 203 22.00 -0.23 -36.85
N LYS A 204 22.46 -1.44 -37.16
CA LYS A 204 21.57 -2.59 -37.43
C LYS A 204 20.70 -2.94 -36.22
N CYS A 205 21.26 -2.89 -35.01
CA CYS A 205 20.52 -3.18 -33.79
C CYS A 205 19.45 -2.11 -33.50
N LEU A 206 19.80 -0.83 -33.65
CA LEU A 206 18.89 0.32 -33.45
C LEU A 206 17.75 0.36 -34.47
N ASN A 207 17.95 -0.13 -35.70
CA ASN A 207 16.94 -0.20 -36.76
C ASN A 207 15.83 -1.25 -36.54
N GLY A 208 15.79 -1.94 -35.40
CA GLY A 208 14.64 -2.80 -35.09
C GLY A 208 14.22 -2.73 -33.63
N PRO A 209 13.51 -3.75 -33.13
CA PRO A 209 12.89 -3.67 -31.81
C PRO A 209 13.93 -3.51 -30.70
N GLY A 210 13.58 -2.74 -29.67
CA GLY A 210 14.43 -2.53 -28.50
C GLY A 210 14.48 -3.74 -27.57
N THR A 211 14.80 -4.94 -28.07
CA THR A 211 14.92 -6.14 -27.21
C THR A 211 16.17 -6.08 -26.32
N LYS A 212 16.17 -6.86 -25.22
CA LYS A 212 17.29 -6.90 -24.26
C LYS A 212 18.62 -7.25 -24.94
N GLU A 213 18.60 -8.22 -25.85
CA GLU A 213 19.76 -8.71 -26.59
C GLU A 213 20.31 -7.64 -27.55
N ARG A 214 19.43 -6.95 -28.29
CA ARG A 214 19.85 -5.88 -29.20
C ARG A 214 20.46 -4.71 -28.45
N ARG A 215 19.87 -4.30 -27.32
CA ARG A 215 20.42 -3.23 -26.48
C ARG A 215 21.76 -3.64 -25.86
N LEU A 216 21.91 -4.88 -25.43
CA LEU A 216 23.21 -5.42 -24.97
C LEU A 216 24.28 -5.35 -26.08
N VAL A 217 23.94 -5.79 -27.30
CA VAL A 217 24.86 -5.73 -28.45
C VAL A 217 25.23 -4.29 -28.77
N ILE A 218 24.29 -3.33 -28.68
CA ILE A 218 24.60 -1.90 -28.86
C ILE A 218 25.63 -1.43 -27.82
N HIS A 219 25.44 -1.75 -26.53
CA HIS A 219 26.38 -1.35 -25.47
C HIS A 219 27.79 -1.94 -25.70
N LEU A 220 27.87 -3.23 -26.08
CA LEU A 220 29.13 -3.89 -26.39
C LEU A 220 29.81 -3.32 -27.63
N ALA A 221 29.04 -3.10 -28.70
CA ALA A 221 29.53 -2.51 -29.94
C ALA A 221 30.03 -1.08 -29.70
N MET A 222 29.34 -0.29 -28.89
CA MET A 222 29.75 1.08 -28.55
C MET A 222 31.02 1.14 -27.69
N ALA A 223 31.31 0.12 -26.87
CA ALA A 223 32.58 0.03 -26.14
C ALA A 223 33.79 -0.04 -27.08
N VAL A 224 33.62 -0.64 -28.27
CA VAL A 224 34.62 -0.63 -29.35
C VAL A 224 34.50 0.63 -30.21
N GLY A 225 33.26 1.00 -30.55
CA GLY A 225 32.93 2.08 -31.48
C GLY A 225 33.45 3.47 -31.08
N VAL A 226 33.78 3.70 -29.80
CA VAL A 226 34.24 5.00 -29.26
C VAL A 226 35.77 5.09 -29.17
N GLN A 227 36.53 4.01 -29.37
CA GLN A 227 37.98 3.96 -29.13
C GLN A 227 38.81 4.97 -29.95
N LEU A 228 38.31 5.41 -31.11
CA LEU A 228 38.97 6.40 -31.98
C LEU A 228 38.51 7.85 -31.74
N LYS A 229 37.73 8.14 -30.68
CA LYS A 229 37.16 9.47 -30.40
C LYS A 229 36.45 10.11 -31.61
N ASN A 230 35.83 9.25 -32.39
CA ASN A 230 35.03 9.58 -33.58
C ASN A 230 33.69 10.26 -33.24
N LEU A 231 33.27 10.20 -31.97
CA LEU A 231 32.13 10.92 -31.39
C LEU A 231 32.65 12.07 -30.54
N LYS A 232 32.07 13.26 -30.70
CA LYS A 232 32.35 14.37 -29.79
C LYS A 232 31.77 14.07 -28.40
N ASP A 233 32.34 14.66 -27.36
CA ASP A 233 31.89 14.45 -25.97
C ASP A 233 30.39 14.79 -25.79
N ASP A 234 29.90 15.84 -26.45
CA ASP A 234 28.48 16.23 -26.44
C ASP A 234 27.58 15.21 -27.15
N GLU A 235 28.01 14.66 -28.29
CA GLU A 235 27.26 13.63 -29.00
C GLU A 235 27.23 12.32 -28.19
N MET A 236 28.35 11.98 -27.54
CA MET A 236 28.45 10.78 -26.70
C MET A 236 27.59 10.89 -25.44
N SER A 237 27.59 12.04 -24.77
CA SER A 237 26.73 12.28 -23.60
C SER A 237 25.23 12.25 -23.97
N THR A 238 24.87 12.80 -25.13
CA THR A 238 23.52 12.74 -25.69
C THR A 238 23.12 11.30 -26.01
N PHE A 239 23.96 10.56 -26.73
CA PHE A 239 23.73 9.14 -27.05
C PHE A 239 23.57 8.30 -25.79
N THR A 240 24.44 8.47 -24.80
CA THR A 240 24.37 7.75 -23.52
C THR A 240 23.06 8.04 -22.78
N THR A 241 22.59 9.29 -22.83
CA THR A 241 21.31 9.68 -22.23
C THR A 241 20.13 9.02 -22.94
N ILE A 242 20.13 9.00 -24.27
CA ILE A 242 19.08 8.35 -25.07
C ILE A 242 19.07 6.84 -24.80
N MET A 243 20.23 6.19 -24.78
CA MET A 243 20.32 4.76 -24.49
C MET A 243 19.80 4.41 -23.08
N LYS A 244 20.12 5.22 -22.06
CA LYS A 244 19.54 5.05 -20.71
C LYS A 244 18.02 5.15 -20.71
N LYS A 245 17.45 6.10 -21.46
CA LYS A 245 15.98 6.19 -21.60
C LYS A 245 15.41 4.97 -22.34
N LEU A 246 16.07 4.52 -23.39
CA LEU A 246 15.67 3.37 -24.19
C LEU A 246 15.67 2.08 -23.36
N ASP A 247 16.69 1.88 -22.53
CA ASP A 247 16.79 0.75 -21.60
C ASP A 247 15.65 0.75 -20.59
N LEU A 248 15.42 1.90 -19.93
CA LEU A 248 14.35 2.02 -18.93
C LEU A 248 12.95 1.87 -19.52
N ILE A 249 12.68 2.46 -20.69
CA ILE A 249 11.37 2.35 -21.34
C ILE A 249 11.12 0.94 -21.84
N SER A 250 12.14 0.27 -22.40
CA SER A 250 11.99 -1.08 -22.93
C SER A 250 11.77 -2.13 -21.82
N GLU A 251 12.10 -1.79 -20.56
CA GLU A 251 11.87 -2.61 -19.36
C GLU A 251 10.89 -1.94 -18.38
N LEU A 252 10.03 -1.03 -18.86
CA LEU A 252 9.20 -0.17 -18.02
C LEU A 252 8.40 -0.94 -16.97
N HIS A 253 7.75 -2.03 -17.38
CA HIS A 253 6.92 -2.84 -16.48
C HIS A 253 7.74 -3.54 -15.39
N GLU A 254 8.89 -4.12 -15.75
CA GLU A 254 9.79 -4.78 -14.80
C GLU A 254 10.36 -3.76 -13.81
N LYS A 255 10.84 -2.61 -14.30
CA LYS A 255 11.40 -1.54 -13.46
C LYS A 255 10.36 -0.93 -12.53
N LEU A 256 9.12 -0.78 -13.00
CA LEU A 256 8.01 -0.31 -12.16
C LEU A 256 7.71 -1.33 -11.06
N ARG A 257 7.61 -2.62 -11.40
CA ARG A 257 7.33 -3.69 -10.43
C ARG A 257 8.43 -3.78 -9.37
N GLU A 258 9.70 -3.74 -9.76
CA GLU A 258 10.84 -3.69 -8.84
C GLU A 258 10.79 -2.46 -7.93
N SER A 259 10.44 -1.29 -8.49
CA SER A 259 10.41 -0.03 -7.74
C SER A 259 9.25 0.08 -6.76
N CYS A 260 8.14 -0.63 -7.01
CA CYS A 260 6.94 -0.61 -6.17
C CYS A 260 6.80 -1.83 -5.25
N ASP A 261 7.78 -2.74 -5.24
CA ASP A 261 7.75 -3.94 -4.41
C ASP A 261 7.83 -3.61 -2.91
N CYS A 262 6.77 -3.96 -2.19
CA CYS A 262 6.64 -3.78 -0.74
C CYS A 262 6.92 -5.05 0.06
N SER A 263 7.54 -6.07 -0.54
CA SER A 263 7.84 -7.34 0.12
C SER A 263 8.61 -7.20 1.45
N PHE A 264 9.38 -6.12 1.62
CA PHE A 264 10.07 -5.79 2.88
C PHE A 264 9.12 -5.68 4.09
N LEU A 265 7.83 -5.39 3.88
CA LEU A 265 6.84 -5.29 4.96
C LEU A 265 6.67 -6.59 5.76
N TYR A 266 6.99 -7.74 5.18
CA TYR A 266 6.99 -9.03 5.88
C TYR A 266 7.85 -9.00 7.16
N TRP A 267 8.97 -8.27 7.15
CA TRP A 267 9.86 -8.14 8.31
C TRP A 267 9.49 -6.99 9.25
N HIS A 268 8.57 -6.11 8.84
CA HIS A 268 8.16 -4.91 9.58
C HIS A 268 6.71 -5.01 10.06
N ARG A 269 6.37 -6.14 10.70
CA ARG A 269 4.99 -6.51 11.10
C ARG A 269 4.28 -5.50 12.00
N VAL A 270 5.03 -4.72 12.79
CA VAL A 270 4.50 -3.69 13.71
C VAL A 270 3.86 -2.50 13.00
N VAL A 271 4.17 -2.29 11.71
CA VAL A 271 3.67 -1.16 10.93
C VAL A 271 2.16 -1.25 10.69
N PHE A 272 1.65 -2.45 10.41
CA PHE A 272 0.25 -2.63 10.02
C PHE A 272 -0.75 -2.32 11.15
N PRO A 273 -0.59 -2.85 12.39
CA PRO A 273 -1.44 -2.46 13.52
C PRO A 273 -1.40 -0.96 13.81
N THR A 274 -0.21 -0.34 13.72
CA THR A 274 -0.04 1.10 13.97
C THR A 274 -0.82 1.95 12.96
N PHE A 275 -0.82 1.52 11.69
CA PHE A 275 -1.60 2.14 10.63
C PHE A 275 -3.11 2.00 10.86
N LEU A 276 -3.58 0.82 11.27
CA LEU A 276 -5.00 0.57 11.51
C LEU A 276 -5.55 1.43 12.66
N ASP A 277 -4.82 1.54 13.76
CA ASP A 277 -5.20 2.37 14.90
C ASP A 277 -5.26 3.87 14.51
N ASP A 278 -4.36 4.35 13.65
CA ASP A 278 -4.43 5.72 13.12
C ASP A 278 -5.64 5.93 12.19
N LEU A 279 -5.88 5.01 11.25
CA LEU A 279 -7.02 5.06 10.34
C LEU A 279 -8.35 5.04 11.10
N TYR A 280 -8.43 4.23 12.15
CA TYR A 280 -9.59 4.18 13.03
C TYR A 280 -9.80 5.51 13.79
N ARG A 281 -8.73 6.09 14.32
CA ARG A 281 -8.79 7.34 15.08
C ARG A 281 -9.16 8.53 14.21
N SER A 282 -8.62 8.60 12.99
CA SER A 282 -8.93 9.68 12.05
C SER A 282 -10.34 9.56 11.48
N ALA A 283 -10.83 8.33 11.28
CA ALA A 283 -12.12 8.02 10.64
C ALA A 283 -12.31 8.64 9.24
N VAL A 284 -11.21 9.01 8.57
CA VAL A 284 -11.20 9.66 7.26
C VAL A 284 -10.27 8.88 6.32
N ASP A 285 -10.53 8.99 5.01
CA ASP A 285 -9.70 8.39 3.96
C ASP A 285 -9.64 6.85 4.01
N GLY A 286 -10.80 6.20 4.19
CA GLY A 286 -10.91 4.73 4.21
C GLY A 286 -10.29 4.02 3.00
N HIS A 287 -10.19 4.70 1.86
CA HIS A 287 -9.56 4.20 0.64
C HIS A 287 -8.07 3.82 0.82
N ARG A 288 -7.37 4.42 1.81
CA ARG A 288 -5.97 4.13 2.15
C ARG A 288 -5.75 2.65 2.48
N LEU A 289 -6.78 1.98 3.00
CA LEU A 289 -6.73 0.55 3.30
C LEU A 289 -6.44 -0.28 2.04
N HIS A 290 -6.95 0.10 0.88
CA HIS A 290 -6.66 -0.59 -0.38
C HIS A 290 -5.17 -0.57 -0.74
N TYR A 291 -4.49 0.57 -0.53
CA TYR A 291 -3.08 0.70 -0.85
C TYR A 291 -2.20 -0.14 0.08
N ILE A 292 -2.47 -0.14 1.38
CA ILE A 292 -1.72 -0.97 2.33
C ILE A 292 -1.95 -2.46 2.07
N PHE A 293 -3.17 -2.90 1.79
CA PHE A 293 -3.41 -4.30 1.41
C PHE A 293 -2.75 -4.68 0.08
N ALA A 294 -2.67 -3.74 -0.87
CA ALA A 294 -1.91 -3.95 -2.10
C ALA A 294 -0.40 -4.10 -1.81
N ALA A 295 0.16 -3.34 -0.86
CA ALA A 295 1.55 -3.48 -0.42
C ALA A 295 1.81 -4.82 0.30
N LEU A 296 0.91 -5.24 1.21
CA LEU A 296 1.03 -6.52 1.90
C LEU A 296 0.96 -7.72 0.94
N ARG A 297 0.23 -7.59 -0.17
CA ARG A 297 0.13 -8.65 -1.19
C ARG A 297 1.46 -8.94 -1.87
N ASP A 298 2.36 -7.97 -1.96
CA ASP A 298 3.68 -8.16 -2.60
C ASP A 298 4.54 -9.19 -1.86
N CYS A 299 4.30 -9.39 -0.56
CA CYS A 299 4.98 -10.39 0.24
C CYS A 299 4.77 -11.83 -0.30
N ALA A 300 3.69 -12.10 -1.04
CA ALA A 300 3.42 -13.44 -1.55
C ALA A 300 4.43 -13.93 -2.59
N GLY A 301 5.02 -13.03 -3.40
CA GLY A 301 6.02 -13.42 -4.39
C GLY A 301 7.24 -14.08 -3.73
N PRO A 302 7.92 -13.39 -2.80
CA PRO A 302 9.04 -13.95 -2.05
C PRO A 302 8.67 -15.12 -1.14
N ILE A 303 7.46 -15.13 -0.56
CA ILE A 303 6.99 -16.31 0.20
C ILE A 303 6.86 -17.52 -0.73
N GLY A 304 6.38 -17.33 -1.97
CA GLY A 304 6.26 -18.40 -2.96
C GLY A 304 7.58 -19.07 -3.35
N THR A 305 8.72 -18.41 -3.12
CA THR A 305 10.06 -18.91 -3.47
C THR A 305 10.82 -19.48 -2.26
N THR A 306 10.22 -19.48 -1.06
CA THR A 306 10.86 -20.02 0.14
C THR A 306 11.09 -21.51 0.03
N LYS A 307 12.28 -21.96 0.45
CA LYS A 307 12.66 -23.39 0.44
C LYS A 307 12.81 -24.01 1.83
N HIS A 308 12.86 -23.19 2.88
CA HIS A 308 13.09 -23.66 4.26
C HIS A 308 11.84 -24.25 4.90
N ASP A 309 10.66 -23.91 4.39
CA ASP A 309 9.37 -24.44 4.79
C ASP A 309 8.42 -24.39 3.58
N SER A 310 7.26 -25.03 3.69
CA SER A 310 6.21 -24.99 2.69
C SER A 310 5.73 -23.55 2.46
N PRO A 311 5.82 -23.02 1.22
CA PRO A 311 5.33 -21.69 0.88
C PRO A 311 3.87 -21.46 1.28
N GLN A 312 3.04 -22.51 1.17
CA GLN A 312 1.63 -22.45 1.55
C GLN A 312 1.46 -22.28 3.07
N HIS A 313 2.29 -22.94 3.87
CA HIS A 313 2.25 -22.82 5.32
C HIS A 313 2.58 -21.40 5.76
N ILE A 314 3.70 -20.85 5.27
CA ILE A 314 4.12 -19.46 5.57
C ILE A 314 3.06 -18.46 5.10
N LEU A 315 2.55 -18.63 3.89
CA LEU A 315 1.52 -17.75 3.33
C LEU A 315 0.23 -17.77 4.16
N ASN A 316 -0.20 -18.95 4.61
CA ASN A 316 -1.38 -19.08 5.46
C ASN A 316 -1.18 -18.46 6.84
N GLY A 317 0.00 -18.64 7.44
CA GLY A 317 0.35 -17.96 8.69
C GLY A 317 0.32 -16.44 8.55
N PHE A 318 0.92 -15.91 7.47
CA PHE A 318 0.90 -14.47 7.18
C PHE A 318 -0.52 -13.94 6.96
N LYS A 319 -1.37 -14.67 6.22
CA LYS A 319 -2.79 -14.33 6.01
C LYS A 319 -3.56 -14.25 7.32
N GLN A 320 -3.39 -15.26 8.18
CA GLN A 320 -4.07 -15.34 9.48
C GLN A 320 -3.64 -14.19 10.38
N GLU A 321 -2.34 -13.87 10.42
CA GLU A 321 -1.83 -12.77 11.23
C GLU A 321 -2.37 -11.41 10.77
N VAL A 322 -2.29 -11.10 9.47
CA VAL A 322 -2.82 -9.84 8.92
C VAL A 322 -4.32 -9.72 9.19
N PHE A 323 -5.08 -10.81 9.04
CA PHE A 323 -6.51 -10.79 9.30
C PHE A 323 -6.83 -10.63 10.80
N SER A 324 -6.05 -11.26 11.68
CA SER A 324 -6.21 -11.12 13.13
C SER A 324 -5.92 -9.68 13.56
N GLN A 325 -4.85 -9.06 13.02
CA GLN A 325 -4.52 -7.67 13.28
C GLN A 325 -5.59 -6.71 12.75
N LEU A 326 -6.17 -6.97 11.56
CA LEU A 326 -7.31 -6.21 11.04
C LEU A 326 -8.53 -6.34 11.96
N LYS A 327 -8.81 -7.55 12.43
CA LYS A 327 -9.97 -7.80 13.28
C LYS A 327 -9.83 -7.06 14.62
N GLU A 328 -8.72 -7.29 15.33
CA GLU A 328 -8.50 -6.78 16.68
C GLU A 328 -8.35 -5.25 16.73
N ASN A 329 -7.59 -4.67 15.79
CA ASN A 329 -7.22 -3.25 15.83
C ASN A 329 -8.15 -2.35 15.00
N PHE A 330 -9.12 -2.91 14.28
CA PHE A 330 -10.00 -2.12 13.42
C PHE A 330 -11.45 -2.61 13.45
N LEU A 331 -11.74 -3.85 13.05
CA LEU A 331 -13.13 -4.32 12.90
C LEU A 331 -13.87 -4.42 14.25
N ASP A 332 -13.26 -5.05 15.25
CA ASP A 332 -13.89 -5.25 16.56
C ASP A 332 -14.13 -3.92 17.28
N GLN A 333 -13.27 -2.92 17.05
CA GLN A 333 -13.46 -1.57 17.58
C GLN A 333 -14.60 -0.85 16.87
N LEU A 334 -14.62 -0.92 15.53
CA LEU A 334 -15.67 -0.31 14.71
C LEU A 334 -17.06 -0.88 15.01
N CYS A 335 -17.16 -2.21 15.16
CA CYS A 335 -18.40 -2.87 15.53
C CYS A 335 -18.93 -2.40 16.89
N ARG A 336 -18.06 -2.34 17.92
CA ARG A 336 -18.43 -1.91 19.27
C ARG A 336 -18.87 -0.44 19.33
N ASP A 337 -18.14 0.45 18.64
CA ASP A 337 -18.46 1.87 18.67
C ASP A 337 -19.73 2.19 17.85
N ILE A 338 -19.97 1.50 16.72
CA ILE A 338 -21.23 1.62 15.97
C ILE A 338 -22.41 1.10 16.81
N GLU A 339 -22.29 -0.06 17.45
CA GLU A 339 -23.34 -0.58 18.34
C GLU A 339 -23.63 0.38 19.49
N THR A 340 -22.59 0.91 20.12
CA THR A 340 -22.71 1.86 21.24
C THR A 340 -23.38 3.16 20.78
N ASP A 341 -22.98 3.69 19.63
CA ASP A 341 -23.61 4.87 19.05
C ASP A 341 -25.09 4.64 18.75
N LEU A 342 -25.45 3.52 18.12
CA LEU A 342 -26.86 3.18 17.87
C LEU A 342 -27.66 3.08 19.17
N ARG A 343 -27.09 2.43 20.20
CA ARG A 343 -27.76 2.27 21.51
C ARG A 343 -27.98 3.63 22.17
N LEU A 344 -26.96 4.48 22.19
CA LEU A 344 -27.06 5.83 22.74
C LEU A 344 -28.11 6.67 22.00
N GLN A 345 -28.17 6.58 20.67
CA GLN A 345 -29.14 7.31 19.87
C GLN A 345 -30.58 6.86 20.11
N THR A 346 -30.82 5.55 20.20
CA THR A 346 -32.15 5.02 20.53
C THR A 346 -32.61 5.48 21.93
N HIS A 347 -31.69 5.56 22.89
CA HIS A 347 -31.98 5.95 24.27
C HIS A 347 -31.80 7.46 24.57
N LEU A 348 -31.63 8.32 23.55
CA LEU A 348 -31.49 9.79 23.74
C LEU A 348 -32.65 10.40 24.55
N HIS A 349 -33.85 9.85 24.42
CA HIS A 349 -35.05 10.29 25.14
C HIS A 349 -35.00 10.05 26.66
N LEU A 350 -34.10 9.18 27.14
CA LEU A 350 -33.94 8.85 28.57
C LEU A 350 -33.02 9.82 29.33
N GLN A 351 -32.43 10.83 28.64
CA GLN A 351 -31.58 11.87 29.24
C GLN A 351 -30.49 11.34 30.20
N LEU A 352 -29.90 10.18 29.89
CA LEU A 352 -29.02 9.45 30.81
C LEU A 352 -27.61 10.07 30.98
N ASP A 353 -27.22 11.07 30.19
CA ASP A 353 -25.86 11.62 30.24
C ASP A 353 -25.78 13.00 29.56
N ASP A 354 -25.20 13.99 30.25
CA ASP A 354 -24.93 15.37 29.75
C ASP A 354 -23.68 15.38 28.84
N ARG A 355 -23.70 14.49 27.83
CA ARG A 355 -22.56 14.28 26.90
C ARG A 355 -22.52 15.41 25.90
N ASN A 356 -21.79 16.46 26.26
CA ASN A 356 -21.53 17.59 25.39
C ASN A 356 -20.82 17.12 24.08
N PRO A 357 -21.45 17.28 22.89
CA PRO A 357 -20.89 16.87 21.60
C PRO A 357 -19.52 17.51 21.29
N PHE A 358 -19.24 18.67 21.88
CA PHE A 358 -17.98 19.38 21.72
C PHE A 358 -16.81 18.74 22.50
N ASN A 359 -17.09 17.89 23.49
CA ASN A 359 -16.06 17.25 24.31
C ASN A 359 -15.67 15.83 23.81
N ILE A 360 -16.60 15.12 23.17
CA ILE A 360 -16.40 13.69 22.80
C ILE A 360 -16.03 13.54 21.32
N GLY A 361 -16.40 14.52 20.47
CA GLY A 361 -16.17 14.47 19.03
C GLY A 361 -17.05 13.42 18.35
N LEU A 362 -17.99 13.86 17.52
CA LEU A 362 -18.77 12.94 16.68
C LEU A 362 -17.86 12.36 15.60
N LYS A 363 -17.47 11.08 15.75
CA LYS A 363 -16.75 10.36 14.69
C LYS A 363 -17.75 9.85 13.67
N ASP A 364 -17.63 10.32 12.44
CA ASP A 364 -18.41 9.80 11.33
C ASP A 364 -17.71 8.57 10.72
N PHE A 365 -18.26 7.38 10.99
CA PHE A 365 -17.74 6.12 10.47
C PHE A 365 -18.25 5.78 9.07
N VAL A 366 -19.11 6.59 8.44
CA VAL A 366 -19.73 6.30 7.14
C VAL A 366 -18.67 6.00 6.06
N GLN A 367 -17.56 6.73 6.05
CA GLN A 367 -16.48 6.49 5.09
C GLN A 367 -15.77 5.15 5.31
N LEU A 368 -15.62 4.71 6.57
CA LEU A 368 -14.98 3.43 6.90
C LEU A 368 -15.91 2.24 6.62
N VAL A 369 -17.21 2.39 6.89
CA VAL A 369 -18.23 1.37 6.61
C VAL A 369 -18.36 1.12 5.11
N ASN A 370 -18.35 2.19 4.30
CA ASN A 370 -18.60 2.12 2.86
C ASN A 370 -17.32 1.93 2.02
N ILE A 371 -16.25 1.41 2.61
CA ILE A 371 -15.05 0.99 1.86
C ILE A 371 -15.42 -0.15 0.91
N ARG A 372 -14.92 -0.10 -0.33
CA ARG A 372 -15.17 -1.16 -1.31
C ARG A 372 -14.52 -2.48 -0.86
N PRO A 373 -15.08 -3.64 -1.21
CA PRO A 373 -14.49 -4.92 -0.85
C PRO A 373 -13.03 -5.04 -1.27
N ILE A 374 -12.17 -5.48 -0.34
CA ILE A 374 -10.73 -5.60 -0.54
C ILE A 374 -10.41 -7.05 -0.86
N LYS A 375 -9.86 -7.30 -2.05
CA LYS A 375 -9.34 -8.62 -2.42
C LYS A 375 -7.93 -8.80 -1.83
N PHE A 376 -7.81 -9.70 -0.86
CA PHE A 376 -6.54 -10.08 -0.24
C PHE A 376 -6.29 -11.57 -0.46
N PHE A 377 -5.42 -11.88 -1.43
CA PHE A 377 -5.17 -13.22 -1.93
C PHE A 377 -6.46 -13.93 -2.39
N ASP A 378 -6.82 -15.03 -1.72
CA ASP A 378 -8.02 -15.86 -1.94
C ASP A 378 -9.25 -15.36 -1.17
N ARG A 379 -9.11 -14.32 -0.34
CA ARG A 379 -10.21 -13.78 0.48
C ARG A 379 -10.69 -12.42 -0.02
N VAL A 380 -11.98 -12.17 0.15
CA VAL A 380 -12.60 -10.86 -0.05
C VAL A 380 -13.02 -10.32 1.31
N ILE A 381 -12.44 -9.20 1.71
CA ILE A 381 -12.72 -8.52 2.96
C ILE A 381 -13.76 -7.45 2.67
N ASN A 382 -14.98 -7.65 3.18
CA ASN A 382 -16.06 -6.66 3.09
C ASN A 382 -16.36 -6.15 4.52
N ILE A 383 -15.96 -4.91 4.79
CA ILE A 383 -16.12 -4.29 6.11
C ILE A 383 -17.60 -4.11 6.45
N LYS A 384 -18.39 -3.62 5.50
CA LYS A 384 -19.83 -3.45 5.66
C LYS A 384 -20.53 -4.75 6.06
N ALA A 385 -20.30 -5.81 5.29
CA ALA A 385 -20.91 -7.12 5.55
C ALA A 385 -20.47 -7.72 6.90
N HIS A 386 -19.24 -7.44 7.34
CA HIS A 386 -18.76 -7.88 8.66
C HIS A 386 -19.52 -7.19 9.79
N ILE A 387 -19.78 -5.88 9.67
CA ILE A 387 -20.53 -5.09 10.66
C ILE A 387 -22.01 -5.51 10.66
N GLU A 388 -22.61 -5.71 9.48
CA GLU A 388 -23.99 -6.21 9.35
C GLU A 388 -24.14 -7.55 10.08
N HIS A 389 -23.23 -8.51 9.84
CA HIS A 389 -23.23 -9.80 10.51
C HIS A 389 -23.05 -9.69 12.03
N TYR A 390 -22.17 -8.79 12.49
CA TYR A 390 -21.99 -8.53 13.93
C TYR A 390 -23.28 -8.02 14.57
N LEU A 391 -23.90 -6.99 13.98
CA LEU A 391 -25.14 -6.40 14.50
C LEU A 391 -26.29 -7.40 14.46
N ASP A 392 -26.42 -8.20 13.40
CA ASP A 392 -27.44 -9.25 13.31
C ASP A 392 -27.31 -10.24 14.46
N LYS A 393 -26.10 -10.75 14.69
CA LYS A 393 -25.82 -11.69 15.77
C LYS A 393 -26.09 -11.07 17.13
N THR A 394 -25.65 -9.84 17.35
CA THR A 394 -25.85 -9.12 18.61
C THR A 394 -27.32 -8.85 18.89
N PHE A 395 -28.06 -8.30 17.92
CA PHE A 395 -29.49 -8.02 18.09
C PHE A 395 -30.32 -9.28 18.26
N TYR A 396 -30.02 -10.35 17.51
CA TYR A 396 -30.69 -11.64 17.70
C TYR A 396 -30.46 -12.17 19.11
N ASN A 397 -29.20 -12.27 19.54
CA ASN A 397 -28.87 -12.78 20.87
C ASN A 397 -29.49 -11.94 21.99
N LEU A 398 -29.44 -10.61 21.89
CA LEU A 398 -30.03 -9.73 22.89
C LEU A 398 -31.57 -9.83 22.93
N THR A 399 -32.22 -9.95 21.76
CA THR A 399 -33.68 -10.15 21.70
C THR A 399 -34.08 -11.52 22.26
N THR A 400 -33.25 -12.56 22.11
CA THR A 400 -33.53 -13.87 22.74
C THR A 400 -33.43 -13.84 24.26
N VAL A 401 -32.64 -12.92 24.84
CA VAL A 401 -32.52 -12.76 26.30
C VAL A 401 -33.65 -11.88 26.85
N ALA A 402 -34.01 -10.81 26.15
CA ALA A 402 -35.08 -9.89 26.53
C ALA A 402 -36.04 -9.68 25.36
N LEU A 403 -37.10 -10.49 25.30
CA LEU A 403 -38.06 -10.46 24.19
C LEU A 403 -38.83 -9.14 24.10
N HIS A 404 -39.06 -8.44 25.21
CA HIS A 404 -39.79 -7.16 25.26
C HIS A 404 -39.03 -6.00 24.59
N ASP A 405 -37.69 -6.07 24.55
CA ASP A 405 -36.83 -5.04 23.93
C ASP A 405 -36.76 -5.15 22.40
N TRP A 406 -37.54 -6.05 21.79
CA TRP A 406 -37.53 -6.28 20.34
C TRP A 406 -37.77 -4.99 19.53
N LYS A 407 -38.60 -4.09 20.05
CA LYS A 407 -38.92 -2.81 19.42
C LYS A 407 -37.73 -1.87 19.41
N THR A 408 -37.01 -1.77 20.53
CA THR A 408 -35.77 -0.98 20.66
C THR A 408 -34.71 -1.47 19.69
N TYR A 409 -34.52 -2.79 19.55
CA TYR A 409 -33.60 -3.34 18.55
C TYR A 409 -34.09 -3.10 17.11
N GLY A 410 -35.40 -3.07 16.86
CA GLY A 410 -35.98 -2.66 15.58
C GLY A 410 -35.67 -1.18 15.21
N GLU A 411 -35.73 -0.30 16.21
CA GLU A 411 -35.34 1.11 16.06
C GLU A 411 -33.83 1.24 15.79
N MET A 412 -32.98 0.51 16.53
CA MET A 412 -31.53 0.47 16.28
C MET A 412 -31.19 0.00 14.86
N ARG A 413 -31.90 -1.01 14.33
CA ARG A 413 -31.74 -1.46 12.92
C ARG A 413 -32.10 -0.36 11.93
N SER A 414 -33.19 0.35 12.18
CA SER A 414 -33.64 1.45 11.32
C SER A 414 -32.62 2.60 11.31
N LEU A 415 -32.07 2.94 12.48
CA LEU A 415 -30.99 3.92 12.63
C LEU A 415 -29.70 3.46 11.93
N ALA A 416 -29.31 2.20 12.05
CA ALA A 416 -28.14 1.64 11.38
C ALA A 416 -28.23 1.78 9.85
N ARG A 417 -29.43 1.54 9.30
CA ARG A 417 -29.71 1.71 7.88
C ARG A 417 -29.67 3.18 7.45
N GLN A 418 -30.29 4.07 8.22
CA GLN A 418 -30.36 5.48 7.88
C GLN A 418 -29.01 6.19 7.99
N LYS A 419 -28.26 5.92 9.06
CA LYS A 419 -27.00 6.62 9.39
C LYS A 419 -25.80 6.05 8.65
N TYR A 420 -25.67 4.72 8.61
CA TYR A 420 -24.48 4.05 8.08
C TYR A 420 -24.73 3.30 6.76
N GLY A 421 -25.98 3.19 6.32
CA GLY A 421 -26.35 2.40 5.15
C GLY A 421 -26.28 0.90 5.38
N LEU A 422 -26.24 0.44 6.64
CA LEU A 422 -26.14 -0.98 7.02
C LEU A 422 -27.50 -1.68 6.86
N VAL A 423 -27.49 -2.86 6.24
CA VAL A 423 -28.70 -3.68 6.06
C VAL A 423 -28.58 -4.93 6.93
N THR A 424 -29.33 -4.93 8.02
CA THR A 424 -29.46 -6.05 8.96
C THR A 424 -30.71 -6.87 8.67
N VAL A 425 -30.68 -8.16 9.00
CA VAL A 425 -31.83 -9.05 8.87
C VAL A 425 -32.86 -8.76 9.98
N GLU A 426 -34.15 -8.78 9.63
CA GLU A 426 -35.24 -8.68 10.61
C GLU A 426 -35.27 -9.95 11.49
N ALA A 427 -35.35 -9.75 12.80
CA ALA A 427 -35.57 -10.87 13.71
C ALA A 427 -37.04 -11.31 13.61
N HIS A 428 -37.30 -12.42 12.90
CA HIS A 428 -38.58 -13.12 12.94
C HIS A 428 -38.73 -13.94 14.23
N LEU A 429 -38.43 -13.33 15.38
CA LEU A 429 -38.70 -13.91 16.69
C LEU A 429 -40.19 -13.71 17.00
N PRO A 430 -40.89 -14.70 17.57
CA PRO A 430 -42.30 -14.58 17.92
C PRO A 430 -42.47 -13.50 19.01
N SER A 431 -42.81 -12.28 18.59
CA SER A 431 -42.85 -11.09 19.44
C SER A 431 -44.22 -10.84 20.10
N GLN A 432 -45.25 -11.61 19.75
CA GLN A 432 -46.63 -11.33 20.17
C GLN A 432 -47.33 -12.43 20.96
N THR A 433 -46.74 -13.60 21.13
CA THR A 433 -47.38 -14.69 21.90
C THR A 433 -47.01 -14.73 23.38
N LEU A 434 -46.13 -13.85 23.86
CA LEU A 434 -45.66 -13.85 25.26
C LEU A 434 -46.00 -12.57 26.05
N GLU A 435 -46.32 -11.46 25.40
CA GLU A 435 -46.73 -10.21 26.09
C GLU A 435 -48.23 -10.11 26.39
N GLN A 436 -49.05 -11.07 25.93
CA GLN A 436 -50.42 -11.23 26.43
C GLN A 436 -50.53 -12.44 27.35
N GLY A 437 -50.19 -12.22 28.63
CA GLY A 437 -50.64 -13.06 29.73
C GLY A 437 -50.13 -14.50 29.72
N LEU A 438 -50.52 -15.23 30.76
CA LEU A 438 -50.31 -16.67 30.90
C LEU A 438 -50.44 -17.41 29.57
N ASP A 439 -49.54 -18.36 29.30
CA ASP A 439 -49.58 -19.22 28.12
C ASP A 439 -51.00 -19.78 27.96
N VAL A 440 -51.71 -19.32 26.92
CA VAL A 440 -53.10 -19.70 26.67
C VAL A 440 -53.21 -21.21 26.47
N LEU A 441 -52.17 -21.87 25.95
CA LEU A 441 -52.13 -23.32 25.83
C LEU A 441 -51.95 -24.01 27.18
N GLU A 442 -51.23 -23.41 28.12
CA GLU A 442 -51.09 -23.88 29.49
C GLU A 442 -52.39 -23.67 30.30
N ILE A 443 -53.05 -22.52 30.13
CA ILE A 443 -54.40 -22.28 30.69
C ILE A 443 -55.42 -23.24 30.08
N MET A 444 -55.43 -23.44 28.76
CA MET A 444 -56.38 -24.36 28.12
C MET A 444 -56.15 -25.81 28.56
N ARG A 445 -54.89 -26.22 28.74
CA ARG A 445 -54.57 -27.54 29.30
C ARG A 445 -54.99 -27.67 30.77
N ASN A 446 -54.86 -26.60 31.56
CA ASN A 446 -55.11 -26.61 32.99
C ASN A 446 -56.28 -25.71 33.40
N ILE A 447 -57.34 -25.66 32.57
CA ILE A 447 -58.42 -24.67 32.73
C ILE A 447 -59.16 -24.83 34.06
N HIS A 448 -59.24 -26.07 34.54
CA HIS A 448 -59.79 -26.42 35.84
C HIS A 448 -58.97 -25.82 37.01
N VAL A 449 -57.65 -25.72 36.88
CA VAL A 449 -56.78 -25.09 37.88
C VAL A 449 -56.92 -23.57 37.83
N PHE A 450 -56.98 -22.98 36.63
CA PHE A 450 -57.11 -21.55 36.43
C PHE A 450 -58.42 -21.02 37.04
N VAL A 451 -59.57 -21.65 36.72
CA VAL A 451 -60.89 -21.27 37.26
C VAL A 451 -60.96 -21.44 38.79
N SER A 452 -60.20 -22.36 39.37
CA SER A 452 -60.17 -22.59 40.81
C SER A 452 -59.31 -21.60 41.62
N ARG A 453 -58.33 -20.93 40.97
CA ARG A 453 -57.31 -20.11 41.67
C ARG A 453 -57.36 -18.61 41.35
N TYR A 454 -58.11 -18.21 40.33
CA TYR A 454 -58.23 -16.81 39.91
C TYR A 454 -59.66 -16.31 40.07
N LEU A 455 -59.82 -15.19 40.78
CA LEU A 455 -61.08 -14.46 40.90
C LEU A 455 -60.98 -13.17 40.08
N TYR A 456 -61.99 -12.92 39.25
CA TYR A 456 -62.02 -11.75 38.39
C TYR A 456 -62.63 -10.56 39.15
N ASN A 457 -61.82 -9.52 39.40
CA ASN A 457 -62.30 -8.30 40.01
C ASN A 457 -62.92 -7.38 38.94
N LEU A 458 -64.26 -7.38 38.88
CA LEU A 458 -65.05 -6.60 37.92
C LEU A 458 -64.81 -5.08 37.98
N ASN A 459 -64.38 -4.54 39.12
CA ASN A 459 -64.20 -3.09 39.27
C ASN A 459 -62.86 -2.59 38.70
N ASN A 460 -61.80 -3.40 38.79
CA ASN A 460 -60.47 -3.03 38.32
C ASN A 460 -60.07 -3.70 37.01
N GLN A 461 -60.90 -4.62 36.46
CA GLN A 461 -60.62 -5.42 35.27
C GLN A 461 -59.28 -6.18 35.34
N ILE A 462 -58.93 -6.68 36.53
CA ILE A 462 -57.70 -7.44 36.78
C ILE A 462 -58.08 -8.78 37.44
N SER A 463 -57.35 -9.85 37.09
CA SER A 463 -57.46 -11.17 37.71
C SER A 463 -56.37 -11.35 38.76
N ASP A 464 -56.75 -11.49 40.02
CA ASP A 464 -55.82 -11.64 41.14
C ASP A 464 -55.67 -13.12 41.55
N PHE A 465 -54.45 -13.51 41.92
CA PHE A 465 -54.12 -14.87 42.36
C PHE A 465 -54.50 -15.07 43.83
N TYR A 466 -55.33 -16.07 44.13
CA TYR A 466 -55.58 -16.45 45.52
C TYR A 466 -54.46 -17.36 46.02
N ARG A 467 -53.55 -16.83 46.86
CA ARG A 467 -52.69 -17.67 47.72
C ARG A 467 -53.50 -17.97 48.97
N THR A 468 -53.98 -19.21 49.11
CA THR A 468 -54.38 -19.72 50.42
C THR A 468 -53.13 -19.87 51.27
N ASP A 469 -52.85 -18.89 52.11
CA ASP A 469 -52.07 -19.11 53.33
C ASP A 469 -52.95 -19.88 54.34
N GLN A 470 -52.35 -20.88 54.99
CA GLN A 470 -52.84 -21.75 56.10
C GLN A 470 -53.66 -22.98 55.65
N GLN A 471 -53.33 -24.24 55.98
CA GLN A 471 -52.53 -24.89 57.03
C GLN A 471 -51.70 -26.05 56.46
#